data_AF-A0A0Q7VN45-F1
#
_entry.id   AF-A0A0Q7VN45-F1
#
_cell.length_a   1.000
_cell.length_b   1.000
_cell.length_c   1.000
_cell.angle_alpha   90.00
_cell.angle_beta   90.00
_cell.angle_gamma   90.00
#
_symmetry.space_group_name_H-M   'P 1'
#
loop_
_entity.id
_entity.type
_entity.pdbx_description
1 polymer ?
#
loop_
_entity_poly.entity_id
_entity_poly.type
_entity_poly.pdbx_seq_one_letter_code
_entity_poly.pdbx_strand_id
1 'polypeptide(L)'
;MPNNIDPFAYEEDLTKLGVPAAQAHVHAEAIGKVKCELEILDSKMKSSDDEDKVGRGLAELNTKIDRTKAELEAKIDLTKAELAEKIHRAKIDIICWTVGIVISVCTLQGYVIVNMLK
;
A
#
# COMPACT_ATOMS: atom_id res chain seq x y z
N MET A 1 -38.53 3.10 1.96
CA MET A 1 -39.54 4.13 2.26
C MET A 1 -38.94 5.04 3.32
N PRO A 2 -39.01 6.38 3.21
CA PRO A 2 -38.47 7.26 4.24
C PRO A 2 -39.18 6.97 5.56
N ASN A 3 -38.42 6.54 6.57
CA ASN A 3 -38.93 6.12 7.87
C ASN A 3 -39.16 7.35 8.76
N ASN A 4 -40.01 8.27 8.29
CA ASN A 4 -40.30 9.54 8.94
C ASN A 4 -41.66 9.51 9.62
N ILE A 5 -41.86 8.58 10.55
CA ILE A 5 -43.03 8.61 11.42
C ILE A 5 -42.73 9.65 12.51
N ASP A 6 -43.59 10.65 12.61
CA ASP A 6 -43.58 11.61 13.72
C ASP A 6 -44.50 11.07 14.84
N PRO A 7 -43.97 10.77 16.03
CA PRO A 7 -44.76 10.29 17.16
C PRO A 7 -45.96 11.19 17.51
N PHE A 8 -45.84 12.51 17.38
CA PHE A 8 -46.92 13.44 17.71
C PHE A 8 -48.04 13.41 16.67
N ALA A 9 -47.70 13.40 15.39
CA ALA A 9 -48.67 13.22 14.31
C ALA A 9 -49.38 11.86 14.41
N TYR A 10 -48.63 10.82 14.82
CA TYR A 10 -49.17 9.49 15.02
C TYR A 10 -50.16 9.42 16.21
N GLU A 11 -49.90 10.13 17.31
CA GLU A 11 -50.84 10.26 18.43
C GLU A 11 -52.15 10.92 18.01
N GLU A 12 -52.06 12.01 17.24
CA GLU A 12 -53.22 12.77 16.73
C GLU A 12 -54.07 11.91 15.77
N ASP A 13 -53.44 11.12 14.91
CA ASP A 13 -54.13 10.23 13.98
C ASP A 13 -54.86 9.10 14.71
N LEU A 14 -54.26 8.52 15.76
CA LEU A 14 -54.91 7.50 16.57
C LEU A 14 -56.13 8.03 17.33
N THR A 15 -56.05 9.26 17.87
CA THR A 15 -57.18 9.89 18.55
C THR A 15 -58.32 10.23 17.59
N LYS A 16 -58.03 10.67 16.35
CA LYS A 16 -59.04 10.86 15.28
C LYS A 16 -59.75 9.56 14.90
N LEU A 17 -59.06 8.42 15.00
CA LEU A 17 -59.60 7.09 14.74
C LEU A 17 -60.40 6.51 15.92
N GLY A 18 -60.57 7.26 17.01
CA GLY A 18 -61.36 6.87 18.17
C GLY A 18 -60.61 6.04 19.22
N VAL A 19 -59.28 5.95 19.12
CA VAL A 19 -58.45 5.35 20.17
C VAL A 19 -58.45 6.28 21.39
N PRO A 20 -58.66 5.76 22.62
CA PRO A 20 -58.58 6.58 23.83
C PRO A 20 -57.25 7.31 23.92
N ALA A 21 -57.26 8.60 24.29
CA ALA A 21 -56.05 9.44 24.30
C ALA A 21 -54.89 8.82 25.08
N ALA A 22 -55.15 8.23 26.25
CA ALA A 22 -54.12 7.56 27.04
C ALA A 22 -53.48 6.37 26.29
N GLN A 23 -54.27 5.62 25.52
CA GLN A 23 -53.75 4.52 24.70
C GLN A 23 -52.98 5.07 23.49
N ALA A 24 -53.52 6.08 22.79
CA ALA A 24 -52.85 6.72 21.66
C ALA A 24 -51.46 7.25 22.05
N HIS A 25 -51.35 7.90 23.21
CA HIS A 25 -50.11 8.41 23.76
C HIS A 25 -49.06 7.31 23.99
N VAL A 26 -49.45 6.20 24.63
CA VAL A 26 -48.54 5.07 24.89
C VAL A 26 -48.04 4.43 23.58
N HIS A 27 -48.91 4.32 22.58
CA HIS A 27 -48.50 3.83 21.26
C HIS A 27 -47.53 4.79 20.57
N ALA A 28 -47.79 6.10 20.63
CA ALA A 28 -46.89 7.12 20.09
C ALA A 28 -45.53 7.14 20.78
N GLU A 29 -45.51 7.04 22.11
CA GLU A 29 -44.28 6.95 22.91
C GLU A 29 -43.45 5.71 22.50
N ALA A 30 -44.09 4.55 22.40
CA ALA A 30 -43.42 3.31 21.99
C ALA A 30 -42.83 3.42 20.58
N ILE A 31 -43.56 4.01 19.63
CA ILE A 31 -43.05 4.26 18.27
C ILE A 31 -41.88 5.24 18.28
N GLY A 32 -41.97 6.33 19.07
CA GLY A 32 -40.89 7.30 19.22
C GLY A 32 -39.60 6.64 19.71
N LYS A 33 -39.70 5.75 20.69
CA LYS A 33 -38.55 5.00 21.20
C LYS A 33 -37.94 4.06 20.15
N VAL A 34 -38.77 3.28 19.46
CA VAL A 34 -38.30 2.39 18.38
C VAL A 34 -37.62 3.17 17.26
N LYS A 35 -38.15 4.36 16.90
CA LYS A 35 -37.52 5.24 15.91
C LYS A 35 -36.13 5.67 16.35
N CYS A 36 -35.97 6.16 17.59
CA CYS A 36 -34.66 6.54 18.12
C CYS A 36 -33.67 5.36 18.13
N GLU A 37 -34.10 4.17 18.54
CA GLU A 37 -33.25 2.97 18.53
C GLU A 37 -32.81 2.58 17.11
N LEU A 38 -33.70 2.73 16.12
CA LEU A 38 -33.39 2.44 14.72
C LEU A 38 -32.37 3.43 14.14
N GLU A 39 -32.48 4.73 14.44
CA GLU A 39 -31.52 5.75 13.99
C GLU A 39 -30.12 5.50 14.57
N ILE A 40 -30.05 5.05 15.83
CA ILE A 40 -28.80 4.65 16.47
C ILE A 40 -28.22 3.41 15.77
N LEU A 41 -29.04 2.41 15.47
CA LEU A 41 -28.61 1.19 14.77
C LEU A 41 -28.11 1.48 13.36
N ASP A 42 -28.79 2.34 12.60
CA ASP A 42 -28.35 2.74 11.25
C ASP A 42 -26.99 3.43 11.31
N SER A 43 -26.82 4.37 12.25
CA SER A 43 -25.55 5.06 12.47
C SER A 43 -24.42 4.09 12.82
N LYS A 44 -24.69 3.09 13.68
CA LYS A 44 -23.72 2.06 14.09
C LYS A 44 -23.39 1.09 12.96
N MET A 45 -24.37 0.70 12.16
CA MET A 45 -24.16 -0.15 11.00
C MET A 45 -23.28 0.56 9.98
N LYS A 46 -23.55 1.83 9.73
CA LYS A 46 -22.76 2.67 8.82
C LYS A 46 -21.31 2.85 9.31
N SER A 47 -21.10 3.06 10.61
CA SER A 47 -19.75 3.15 11.18
C SER A 47 -18.98 1.83 11.05
N SER A 48 -19.64 0.68 11.31
CA SER A 48 -19.04 -0.65 11.15
C SER A 48 -18.61 -0.91 9.70
N ASP A 49 -19.46 -0.55 8.72
CA ASP A 49 -19.14 -0.69 7.30
C ASP A 49 -17.92 0.15 6.89
N ASP A 50 -17.77 1.34 7.46
CA ASP A 50 -16.65 2.22 7.18
C ASP A 50 -15.35 1.72 7.85
N GLU A 51 -15.41 1.19 9.07
CA GLU A 51 -14.28 0.51 9.72
C GLU A 51 -13.78 -0.67 8.87
N ASP A 52 -14.70 -1.49 8.35
CA ASP A 52 -14.37 -2.61 7.49
C ASP A 52 -13.72 -2.19 6.16
N LYS A 53 -14.20 -1.11 5.54
CA LYS A 53 -13.59 -0.54 4.32
C LYS A 53 -12.18 -0.05 4.60
N VAL A 54 -11.97 0.65 5.72
CA VAL A 54 -10.66 1.15 6.14
C VAL A 54 -9.71 -0.03 6.40
N GLY A 55 -10.16 -1.07 7.11
CA GLY A 55 -9.38 -2.27 7.37
C GLY A 55 -8.92 -2.98 6.09
N ARG A 56 -9.83 -3.15 5.13
CA ARG A 56 -9.48 -3.72 3.81
C ARG A 56 -8.48 -2.84 3.05
N GLY A 57 -8.68 -1.53 3.04
CA GLY A 57 -7.78 -0.59 2.37
C GLY A 57 -6.36 -0.62 2.97
N LEU A 58 -6.25 -0.71 4.29
CA LEU A 58 -4.97 -0.81 4.98
C LEU A 58 -4.23 -2.12 4.66
N ALA A 59 -4.95 -3.25 4.62
CA ALA A 59 -4.38 -4.54 4.25
C ALA A 59 -3.87 -4.56 2.79
N GLU A 60 -4.62 -3.96 1.86
CA GLU A 60 -4.21 -3.84 0.46
C GLU A 60 -2.97 -2.96 0.30
N LEU A 61 -2.91 -1.83 1.00
CA LEU A 61 -1.76 -0.93 0.99
C LEU A 61 -0.51 -1.60 1.57
N ASN A 62 -0.61 -2.29 2.70
CA ASN A 62 0.52 -3.04 3.26
C ASN A 62 1.04 -4.09 2.25
N THR A 63 0.13 -4.84 1.63
CA THR A 63 0.50 -5.84 0.61
C THR A 63 1.21 -5.20 -0.59
N LYS A 64 0.79 -4.00 -1.01
CA LYS A 64 1.45 -3.23 -2.08
C LYS A 64 2.83 -2.72 -1.66
N ILE A 65 2.96 -2.24 -0.43
CA ILE A 65 4.23 -1.78 0.13
C ILE A 65 5.25 -2.93 0.20
N ASP A 66 4.85 -4.07 0.74
CA ASP A 66 5.73 -5.24 0.88
C ASP A 66 6.22 -5.75 -0.48
N ARG A 67 5.32 -5.83 -1.46
CA ARG A 67 5.69 -6.21 -2.83
C ARG A 67 6.68 -5.21 -3.44
N THR A 68 6.40 -3.91 -3.31
CA THR A 68 7.27 -2.85 -3.85
C THR A 68 8.65 -2.89 -3.21
N LYS A 69 8.72 -3.14 -1.90
CA LYS A 69 9.97 -3.30 -1.17
C LYS A 69 10.78 -4.49 -1.70
N ALA A 70 10.15 -5.65 -1.86
CA ALA A 70 10.81 -6.85 -2.39
C ALA A 70 11.33 -6.64 -3.84
N GLU A 71 10.54 -5.98 -4.69
CA GLU A 71 10.95 -5.65 -6.06
C GLU A 71 12.16 -4.69 -6.09
N LEU A 72 12.19 -3.71 -5.18
CA LEU A 72 13.31 -2.79 -5.06
C LEU A 72 14.58 -3.48 -4.55
N GLU A 73 14.47 -4.32 -3.52
CA GLU A 73 15.59 -5.11 -3.01
C GLU A 73 16.20 -5.99 -4.12
N ALA A 74 15.35 -6.69 -4.89
CA ALA A 74 15.81 -7.50 -6.02
C ALA A 74 16.53 -6.69 -7.10
N LYS A 75 16.02 -5.49 -7.44
CA LYS A 75 16.68 -4.58 -8.40
C LYS A 75 18.02 -4.08 -7.89
N ILE A 76 18.13 -3.78 -6.60
CA ILE A 76 19.38 -3.35 -5.97
C ILE A 76 20.42 -4.47 -6.06
N ASP A 77 20.05 -5.70 -5.73
CA ASP A 77 20.97 -6.83 -5.74
C ASP A 77 21.43 -7.20 -7.16
N LEU A 78 20.51 -7.15 -8.14
CA LEU A 78 20.87 -7.30 -9.55
C LEU A 78 21.87 -6.22 -10.00
N THR A 79 21.60 -4.96 -9.67
CA THR A 79 22.49 -3.83 -10.02
C THR A 79 23.86 -3.98 -9.40
N LYS A 80 23.94 -4.42 -8.13
CA LYS A 80 25.22 -4.70 -7.46
C LYS A 80 26.00 -5.81 -8.18
N ALA A 81 25.33 -6.90 -8.55
CA ALA A 81 25.97 -8.01 -9.25
C ALA A 81 26.51 -7.59 -10.62
N GLU A 82 25.71 -6.87 -11.42
CA GLU A 82 26.14 -6.34 -12.72
C GLU A 82 27.32 -5.38 -12.60
N LEU A 83 27.31 -4.52 -11.58
CA LEU A 83 28.41 -3.58 -11.34
C LEU A 83 29.68 -4.30 -10.91
N ALA A 84 29.59 -5.29 -10.01
CA ALA A 84 30.72 -6.10 -9.60
C ALA A 84 31.35 -6.83 -10.80
N GLU A 85 30.53 -7.37 -11.70
CA GLU A 85 30.98 -8.05 -12.91
C GLU A 85 31.67 -7.08 -13.89
N LYS A 86 31.11 -5.88 -14.09
CA LYS A 86 31.74 -4.82 -14.91
C LYS A 86 33.09 -4.38 -14.33
N ILE A 87 33.19 -4.22 -13.02
CA ILE A 87 34.45 -3.89 -12.34
C ILE A 87 35.47 -5.02 -12.54
N HIS A 88 35.05 -6.28 -12.40
CA HIS A 88 35.93 -7.42 -12.60
C HIS A 88 36.49 -7.49 -14.03
N ARG A 89 35.64 -7.31 -15.03
CA ARG A 89 36.07 -7.21 -16.43
C ARG A 89 37.06 -6.07 -16.65
N ALA A 90 36.75 -4.87 -16.18
CA ALA A 90 37.64 -3.72 -16.32
C ALA A 90 39.02 -3.96 -15.67
N LYS A 91 39.06 -4.63 -14.52
CA LYS A 91 40.32 -5.03 -13.88
C LYS A 91 41.13 -5.99 -14.75
N ILE A 92 40.49 -7.02 -15.32
CA ILE A 92 41.16 -7.96 -16.23
C ILE A 92 41.71 -7.23 -17.44
N ASP A 93 40.90 -6.38 -18.08
CA ASP A 93 41.31 -5.64 -19.27
C ASP A 93 42.55 -4.80 -18.97
N ILE A 94 42.54 -4.02 -17.87
CA ILE A 94 43.68 -3.21 -17.46
C ILE A 94 44.94 -4.05 -17.23
N ILE A 95 44.81 -5.22 -16.58
CA ILE A 95 45.95 -6.13 -16.35
C ILE A 95 46.52 -6.62 -17.69
N CYS A 96 45.66 -7.09 -18.61
CA CYS A 96 46.07 -7.54 -19.94
C CYS A 96 46.81 -6.45 -20.71
N TRP A 97 46.28 -5.23 -20.73
CA TRP A 97 46.93 -4.07 -21.34
C TRP A 97 48.29 -3.77 -20.71
N THR A 98 48.35 -3.75 -19.37
CA THR A 98 49.59 -3.45 -18.63
C THR A 98 50.67 -4.48 -18.91
N VAL A 99 50.34 -5.77 -18.87
CA VAL A 99 51.26 -6.87 -19.19
C VAL A 99 51.74 -6.77 -20.64
N GLY A 100 50.84 -6.50 -21.58
CA GLY A 100 51.19 -6.32 -22.99
C GLY A 100 52.18 -5.17 -23.23
N ILE A 101 52.00 -4.05 -22.54
CA ILE A 101 52.93 -2.90 -22.59
C ILE A 101 54.30 -3.29 -22.03
N VAL A 102 54.34 -3.93 -20.84
CA VAL A 102 55.59 -4.33 -20.19
C VAL A 102 56.40 -5.28 -21.08
N ILE A 103 55.76 -6.31 -21.66
CA ILE A 103 56.44 -7.26 -22.56
C ILE A 103 57.02 -6.52 -23.78
N SER A 104 56.24 -5.62 -24.38
CA SER A 104 56.67 -4.84 -25.54
C SER A 104 57.87 -3.93 -25.23
N VAL A 105 57.90 -3.32 -24.03
CA VAL A 105 59.05 -2.51 -23.60
C VAL A 105 60.28 -3.39 -23.36
N CYS A 106 60.13 -4.53 -22.69
CA CYS A 106 61.24 -5.44 -22.41
C CYS A 106 61.86 -6.02 -23.70
N THR A 107 61.04 -6.36 -24.70
CA THR A 107 61.55 -6.87 -25.99
C THR A 107 62.33 -5.78 -26.74
N LEU A 108 61.84 -4.54 -26.75
CA LEU A 108 62.57 -3.41 -27.35
C LEU A 108 63.89 -3.11 -26.62
N GLN A 109 63.88 -3.07 -25.29
CA GLN A 109 65.09 -2.86 -24.49
C GLN A 109 66.12 -3.97 -24.72
N GLY A 110 65.68 -5.24 -24.73
CA GLY A 110 66.54 -6.38 -25.01
C GLY A 110 67.17 -6.31 -26.41
N TYR A 111 66.38 -5.93 -27.42
CA TYR A 111 66.88 -5.74 -28.79
C TYR A 111 67.97 -4.66 -28.86
N VAL A 112 67.76 -3.50 -28.23
CA VAL A 112 68.73 -2.40 -28.20
C VAL A 112 70.04 -2.84 -27.53
N ILE A 113 69.96 -3.51 -26.38
CA ILE A 113 71.14 -3.99 -25.64
C ILE A 113 71.97 -4.96 -26.49
N VAL A 114 71.32 -5.96 -27.11
CA VAL A 114 72.01 -6.94 -27.98
C VAL A 114 72.68 -6.25 -29.17
N ASN A 115 72.04 -5.22 -29.75
CA ASN A 115 72.60 -4.49 -30.88
C ASN A 115 73.77 -3.59 -30.48
N MET A 116 73.83 -3.09 -29.24
CA MET A 116 74.98 -2.32 -28.73
C MET A 116 76.19 -3.18 -28.36
N LEU A 117 76.00 -4.48 -28.12
CA LEU A 117 77.05 -5.44 -27.76
C LEU A 117 77.72 -6.12 -28.96
N LYS A 118 77.13 -5.99 -30.16
CA LYS A 118 77.70 -6.46 -31.42
C LYS A 118 78.56 -5.39 -32.06
#